data_AF-A0A538TB55-F1
#
_entry.id   AF-A0A538TB55-F1
#
_cell.length_a   1.000
_cell.length_b   1.000
_cell.length_c   1.000
_cell.angle_alpha   90.00
_cell.angle_beta   90.00
_cell.angle_gamma   90.00
#
_symmetry.space_group_name_H-M   'P 1'
#
loop_
_entity.id
_entity.type
_entity.pdbx_description
1 polymer ?
#
loop_
_entity_poly.entity_id
_entity_poly.type
_entity_poly.pdbx_seq_one_letter_code
_entity_poly.pdbx_strand_id
1 'polypeptide(L)'
;MSAVRTEGRITTLEPAGDSDSVIVLLCGDNRPGYRMQSRKRELGSMRGIASNGIAGWAAGLVAVPVLCVEAILPALDGPRDLWTKFVTHRPPWGREGPVREAMLGALPAELRARIPFFAAPGNHERTDTERGRANWNAAMGSPPEPGQYWYALDLPDGLARFVFLDSNLFADARGRSPDSLQEAWSRAQLDWADSALAAPARYRFIVLHHPLVSAGHYLRCGGIQRGSVKHVAGVCSTSPGDDG
;
A
#
# COMPACT_ATOMS: atom_id res chain seq x y z
N MET A 1 24.72 0.42 -14.48
CA MET A 1 24.30 1.29 -13.36
C MET A 1 25.20 1.04 -12.17
N SER A 2 26.01 2.03 -11.75
CA SER A 2 26.66 1.99 -10.45
C SER A 2 25.81 2.77 -9.47
N ALA A 3 25.12 2.08 -8.56
CA ALA A 3 24.41 2.74 -7.47
C ALA A 3 25.44 3.14 -6.41
N VAL A 4 25.72 4.43 -6.30
CA VAL A 4 26.49 4.96 -5.18
C VAL A 4 25.62 4.84 -3.93
N ARG A 5 26.00 3.90 -3.06
CA ARG A 5 25.32 3.63 -1.80
C ARG A 5 25.86 4.58 -0.75
N THR A 6 25.24 5.75 -0.62
CA THR A 6 25.47 6.65 0.52
C THR A 6 24.35 6.48 1.53
N GLU A 7 24.72 6.49 2.80
CA GLU A 7 23.90 6.18 3.97
C GLU A 7 22.53 6.89 3.96
N GLY A 8 21.47 6.13 3.70
CA GLY A 8 20.09 6.43 4.14
C GLY A 8 19.39 7.68 3.60
N ARG A 9 20.00 8.47 2.72
CA ARG A 9 19.41 9.71 2.18
C ARG A 9 19.35 9.64 0.66
N ILE A 10 18.15 9.78 0.08
CA ILE A 10 17.97 9.90 -1.37
C ILE A 10 18.49 11.29 -1.76
N THR A 11 19.78 11.39 -2.04
CA THR A 11 20.42 12.63 -2.51
C THR A 11 20.34 12.65 -4.02
N THR A 12 19.21 13.15 -4.52
CA THR A 12 18.98 13.50 -5.93
C THR A 12 18.98 12.31 -6.89
N LEU A 13 17.83 12.05 -7.49
CA LEU A 13 17.76 11.14 -8.64
C LEU A 13 18.22 11.93 -9.87
N GLU A 14 19.44 11.69 -10.33
CA GLU A 14 19.81 12.11 -11.68
C GLU A 14 19.06 11.20 -12.66
N PRO A 15 18.21 11.76 -13.55
CA PRO A 15 17.61 10.96 -14.61
C PRO A 15 18.73 10.33 -15.44
N ALA A 16 18.57 9.07 -15.85
CA ALA A 16 19.58 8.45 -16.71
C ALA A 16 19.71 9.32 -17.98
N GLY A 17 20.95 9.58 -18.40
CA GLY A 17 21.23 10.46 -19.54
C GLY A 17 20.65 9.96 -20.87
N ASP A 18 20.22 8.70 -20.92
CA ASP A 18 19.65 8.06 -22.11
C ASP A 18 18.11 8.10 -22.08
N SER A 19 17.53 8.42 -23.23
CA SER A 19 16.09 8.61 -23.50
C SER A 19 15.18 7.40 -23.22
N ASP A 20 15.77 6.26 -22.83
CA ASP A 20 15.09 4.97 -22.79
C ASP A 20 14.76 4.52 -21.36
N SER A 21 14.90 5.40 -20.37
CA SER A 21 14.59 5.10 -18.98
C SER A 21 13.25 5.71 -18.54
N VAL A 22 12.42 4.90 -17.90
CA VAL A 22 11.17 5.36 -17.26
C VAL A 22 11.35 5.28 -15.75
N ILE A 23 11.31 6.43 -15.09
CA ILE A 23 11.33 6.50 -13.63
C ILE A 23 9.89 6.46 -13.13
N VAL A 24 9.53 5.35 -12.49
CA VAL A 24 8.23 5.18 -11.83
C VAL A 24 8.41 5.44 -10.35
N LEU A 25 7.77 6.49 -9.84
CA LEU A 25 7.71 6.78 -8.41
C LEU A 25 6.40 6.24 -7.85
N LEU A 26 6.48 5.16 -7.07
CA LEU A 26 5.34 4.58 -6.38
C LEU A 26 5.24 5.17 -4.97
N CYS A 27 4.23 6.01 -4.75
CA CYS A 27 3.95 6.63 -3.46
C CYS A 27 2.70 6.00 -2.83
N GLY A 28 2.81 5.50 -1.59
CA GLY A 28 1.68 4.97 -0.83
C GLY A 28 1.82 5.27 0.66
N ASP A 29 0.73 5.15 1.42
CA ASP A 29 0.75 5.28 2.88
C ASP A 29 1.52 4.09 3.49
N ASN A 30 2.83 4.25 3.63
CA ASN A 30 3.74 3.22 4.15
C ASN A 30 3.76 3.17 5.68
N ARG A 31 2.63 3.45 6.34
CA ARG A 31 2.56 3.28 7.78
C ARG A 31 2.82 1.81 8.09
N PRO A 32 3.85 1.50 8.90
CA PRO A 32 4.12 0.13 9.26
C PRO A 32 2.88 -0.41 9.97
N GLY A 33 2.34 -1.52 9.45
CA GLY A 33 1.34 -2.27 10.17
C GLY A 33 1.81 -2.54 11.59
N TYR A 34 0.96 -2.38 12.60
CA TYR A 34 1.37 -2.59 14.01
C TYR A 34 2.12 -3.93 14.23
N ARG A 35 1.79 -4.96 13.44
CA ARG A 35 2.46 -6.27 13.41
C ARG A 35 3.91 -6.27 12.88
N MET A 36 4.30 -5.37 11.98
CA MET A 36 5.66 -5.35 11.43
C MET A 36 6.69 -4.75 12.39
N GLN A 37 6.26 -3.98 13.39
CA GLN A 37 7.17 -3.40 14.38
C GLN A 37 7.40 -4.31 15.58
N SER A 38 6.66 -5.40 15.71
CA SER A 38 6.35 -5.92 17.03
C SER A 38 7.42 -6.88 17.57
N ARG A 39 7.85 -7.93 16.85
CA ARG A 39 8.71 -8.95 17.49
C ARG A 39 10.06 -8.44 18.01
N LYS A 40 10.81 -7.65 17.23
CA LYS A 40 12.13 -7.14 17.67
C LYS A 40 12.02 -6.06 18.74
N ARG A 41 11.08 -5.11 18.61
CA ARG A 41 10.88 -4.08 19.63
C ARG A 41 10.23 -4.62 20.89
N GLU A 42 9.31 -5.58 20.80
CA GLU A 42 8.67 -6.21 21.96
C GLU A 42 9.66 -7.07 22.74
N LEU A 43 10.54 -7.82 22.07
CA LEU A 43 11.65 -8.50 22.76
C LEU A 43 12.60 -7.50 23.43
N GLY A 44 12.85 -6.36 22.78
CA GLY A 44 13.60 -5.25 23.37
C GLY A 44 12.90 -4.65 24.61
N SER A 45 11.59 -4.41 24.53
CA SER A 45 10.76 -3.89 25.63
C SER A 45 10.64 -4.90 26.77
N MET A 46 10.52 -6.20 26.48
CA MET A 46 10.54 -7.27 27.48
C MET A 46 11.89 -7.36 28.20
N ARG A 47 13.01 -7.16 27.47
CA ARG A 47 14.33 -7.02 28.10
C ARG A 47 14.42 -5.76 28.97
N GLY A 48 13.82 -4.66 28.53
CA GLY A 48 13.75 -3.40 29.30
C GLY A 48 12.88 -3.47 30.56
N ILE A 49 11.82 -4.29 30.53
CA ILE A 49 10.92 -4.55 31.67
C ILE A 49 11.69 -5.15 32.86
N ALA A 50 12.65 -6.04 32.59
CA ALA A 50 13.51 -6.63 33.63
C ALA A 50 14.54 -5.64 34.21
N SER A 51 14.87 -4.56 33.49
CA SER A 51 15.89 -3.58 33.90
C SER A 51 15.32 -2.28 34.52
N ASN A 52 14.01 -2.04 34.48
CA ASN A 52 13.38 -0.77 34.89
C ASN A 52 12.82 -0.74 36.32
N GLY A 53 13.34 -1.56 37.23
CA GLY A 53 12.90 -1.60 38.63
C GLY A 53 11.46 -2.10 38.83
N ILE A 54 10.87 -1.82 40.00
CA ILE A 54 9.56 -2.36 40.42
C ILE A 54 8.42 -2.00 39.44
N ALA A 55 8.42 -0.79 38.89
CA ALA A 55 7.39 -0.36 37.95
C ALA A 55 7.48 -1.16 36.63
N GLY A 56 8.69 -1.41 36.14
CA GLY A 56 8.91 -2.30 34.99
C GLY A 56 8.45 -3.71 35.29
N TRP A 57 8.84 -4.26 36.44
CA TRP A 57 8.47 -5.61 36.87
C TRP A 57 6.94 -5.81 36.96
N ALA A 58 6.22 -4.84 37.55
CA ALA A 58 4.76 -4.87 37.64
C ALA A 58 4.09 -4.82 36.26
N ALA A 59 4.60 -4.01 35.33
CA ALA A 59 4.13 -4.01 33.95
C ALA A 59 4.41 -5.36 33.25
N GLY A 60 5.54 -6.00 33.57
CA GLY A 60 5.90 -7.33 33.08
C GLY A 60 4.93 -8.42 33.53
N LEU A 61 4.49 -8.39 34.80
CA LEU A 61 3.51 -9.36 35.32
C LEU A 61 2.17 -9.34 34.58
N VAL A 62 1.77 -8.17 34.07
CA VAL A 62 0.53 -8.04 33.28
C VAL A 62 0.78 -8.38 31.82
N ALA A 63 1.90 -7.91 31.24
CA ALA A 63 2.18 -8.07 29.82
C ALA A 63 2.53 -9.52 29.43
N VAL A 64 3.29 -10.25 30.26
CA VAL A 64 3.75 -11.62 29.93
C VAL A 64 2.60 -12.61 29.77
N PRO A 65 1.61 -12.70 30.68
CA PRO A 65 0.46 -13.59 30.50
C PRO A 65 -0.36 -13.27 29.24
N VAL A 66 -0.57 -11.98 28.94
CA VAL A 66 -1.27 -11.55 27.72
C VAL A 66 -0.52 -12.02 26.47
N LEU A 67 0.80 -11.82 26.43
CA LEU A 67 1.65 -12.29 25.32
C LEU A 67 1.66 -13.83 25.20
N CYS A 68 1.65 -14.56 26.31
CA CYS A 68 1.58 -16.02 26.31
C CYS A 68 0.23 -16.53 25.78
N VAL A 69 -0.89 -15.93 26.19
CA VAL A 69 -2.22 -16.28 25.68
C VAL A 69 -2.31 -16.01 24.18
N GLU A 70 -1.78 -14.89 23.70
CA GLU A 70 -1.78 -14.55 22.27
C GLU A 70 -0.85 -15.44 21.44
N ALA A 71 0.27 -15.90 22.00
CA ALA A 71 1.14 -16.87 21.33
C ALA A 71 0.42 -18.20 21.08
N ILE A 72 -0.54 -18.57 21.94
CA ILE A 72 -1.34 -19.79 21.85
C ILE A 72 -2.61 -19.57 21.02
N LEU A 73 -3.22 -18.39 21.13
CA LEU A 73 -4.48 -18.02 20.47
C LEU A 73 -4.30 -16.75 19.62
N PRO A 74 -3.75 -16.87 18.40
CA PRO A 74 -3.52 -15.74 17.50
C PRO A 74 -4.79 -14.98 17.09
N ALA A 75 -5.97 -15.54 17.36
CA ALA A 75 -7.26 -14.91 17.03
C ALA A 75 -7.70 -13.85 18.05
N LEU A 76 -7.06 -13.76 19.23
CA LEU A 76 -7.38 -12.80 20.28
C LEU A 76 -6.49 -11.54 20.23
N ASP A 77 -6.19 -11.01 19.03
CA ASP A 77 -5.27 -9.87 18.84
C ASP A 77 -5.75 -8.52 19.45
N GLY A 78 -6.99 -8.44 19.96
CA GLY A 78 -7.60 -7.21 20.44
C GLY A 78 -6.87 -6.52 21.60
N PRO A 79 -6.44 -7.23 22.66
CA PRO A 79 -5.73 -6.65 23.80
C PRO A 79 -4.34 -6.09 23.43
N ARG A 80 -3.57 -6.77 22.58
CA ARG A 80 -2.29 -6.26 22.06
C ARG A 80 -2.43 -5.00 21.25
N ASP A 81 -3.41 -4.90 20.38
CA ASP A 81 -3.63 -3.69 19.59
C ASP A 81 -4.05 -2.52 20.49
N LEU A 82 -4.86 -2.80 21.51
CA LEU A 82 -5.23 -1.81 22.52
C LEU A 82 -4.01 -1.34 23.31
N TRP A 83 -3.17 -2.27 23.79
CA TRP A 83 -1.93 -1.97 24.51
C TRP A 83 -0.94 -1.21 23.64
N THR A 84 -0.73 -1.65 22.40
CA THR A 84 0.15 -0.99 21.43
C THR A 84 -0.34 0.42 21.14
N LYS A 85 -1.65 0.65 21.03
CA LYS A 85 -2.24 1.99 20.88
C LYS A 85 -1.99 2.89 22.10
N PHE A 86 -1.91 2.33 23.31
CA PHE A 86 -1.62 3.08 24.54
C PHE A 86 -0.13 3.29 24.79
N VAL A 87 0.73 2.34 24.41
CA VAL A 87 2.16 2.34 24.74
C VAL A 87 3.04 2.83 23.59
N THR A 88 2.64 2.61 22.35
CA THR A 88 3.38 3.13 21.21
C THR A 88 2.82 4.48 20.80
N HIS A 89 3.63 5.53 20.95
CA HIS A 89 3.39 6.77 20.23
C HIS A 89 3.34 6.45 18.74
N ARG A 90 2.26 6.86 18.07
CA ARG A 90 2.14 6.73 16.61
C ARG A 90 3.45 7.23 15.99
N PRO A 91 4.24 6.37 15.33
CA PRO A 91 5.52 6.80 14.81
C PRO A 91 5.31 8.03 13.92
N PRO A 92 6.11 9.09 14.08
CA PRO A 92 5.98 10.30 13.26
C PRO A 92 6.39 10.04 11.80
N TRP A 93 7.14 8.96 11.55
CA TRP A 93 7.60 8.55 10.23
C TRP A 93 6.58 7.72 9.45
N GLY A 94 6.71 7.70 8.12
CA GLY A 94 5.83 6.94 7.22
C GLY A 94 4.47 7.61 6.97
N ARG A 95 4.26 8.83 7.45
CA ARG A 95 3.10 9.65 7.07
C ARG A 95 3.25 10.10 5.63
N GLU A 96 2.14 10.09 4.89
CA GLU A 96 2.10 10.51 3.48
C GLU A 96 2.74 11.89 3.25
N GLY A 97 2.40 12.90 4.06
CA GLY A 97 2.93 14.27 3.92
C GLY A 97 4.46 14.33 3.91
N PRO A 98 5.15 13.90 4.98
CA PRO A 98 6.61 13.83 5.03
C PRO A 98 7.27 12.97 3.94
N VAL A 99 6.66 11.82 3.58
CA VAL A 99 7.20 10.97 2.50
C VAL A 99 7.09 11.69 1.16
N ARG A 100 5.93 12.28 0.87
CA ARG A 100 5.67 13.07 -0.34
C ARG A 100 6.61 14.27 -0.40
N GLU A 101 6.79 14.99 0.70
CA GLU A 101 7.70 16.14 0.77
C GLU A 101 9.15 15.72 0.53
N ALA A 102 9.61 14.60 1.12
CA ALA A 102 10.94 14.09 0.88
C ALA A 102 11.15 13.64 -0.58
N MET A 103 10.17 12.95 -1.17
CA MET A 103 10.24 12.48 -2.56
C MET A 103 10.17 13.64 -3.56
N LEU A 104 9.22 14.55 -3.39
CA LEU A 104 9.05 15.71 -4.27
C LEU A 104 10.17 16.74 -4.05
N GLY A 105 10.68 16.90 -2.84
CA GLY A 105 11.81 17.76 -2.52
C GLY A 105 13.12 17.26 -3.14
N ALA A 106 13.24 15.97 -3.42
CA ALA A 106 14.37 15.40 -4.15
C ALA A 106 14.32 15.62 -5.67
N LEU A 107 13.19 16.10 -6.20
CA LEU A 107 13.01 16.37 -7.63
C LEU A 107 13.10 17.88 -7.93
N PRO A 108 13.87 18.31 -8.94
CA PRO A 108 13.84 19.68 -9.44
C PRO A 108 12.42 20.14 -9.78
N ALA A 109 12.10 21.41 -9.54
CA ALA A 109 10.75 21.94 -9.75
C ALA A 109 10.28 21.80 -11.20
N GLU A 110 11.22 21.97 -12.14
CA GLU A 110 11.02 21.83 -13.58
C GLU A 110 10.66 20.39 -13.95
N LEU A 111 11.30 19.41 -13.30
CA LEU A 111 11.02 18.00 -13.51
C LEU A 111 9.65 17.64 -12.93
N ARG A 112 9.32 18.15 -11.73
CA ARG A 112 7.98 17.96 -11.12
C ARG A 112 6.85 18.49 -11.99
N ALA A 113 7.07 19.61 -12.68
CA ALA A 113 6.06 20.19 -13.58
C ALA A 113 5.87 19.38 -14.88
N ARG A 114 6.80 18.49 -15.23
CA ARG A 114 6.81 17.71 -16.47
C ARG A 114 6.45 16.24 -16.27
N ILE A 115 6.52 15.73 -15.04
CA ILE A 115 6.19 14.34 -14.76
C ILE A 115 4.66 14.20 -14.75
N PRO A 116 4.07 13.41 -15.66
CA PRO A 116 2.65 13.11 -15.58
C PRO A 116 2.37 12.32 -14.30
N PHE A 117 1.32 12.74 -13.57
CA PHE A 117 0.91 12.10 -12.34
C PHE A 117 -0.33 11.23 -12.59
N PHE A 118 -0.22 9.95 -12.23
CA PHE A 118 -1.31 8.98 -12.30
C PHE A 118 -1.55 8.42 -10.90
N ALA A 119 -2.81 8.22 -10.53
CA ALA A 119 -3.21 7.75 -9.21
C ALA A 119 -4.32 6.71 -9.27
N ALA A 120 -4.30 5.79 -8.31
CA ALA A 120 -5.42 4.91 -7.99
C ALA A 120 -6.14 5.48 -6.75
N PRO A 121 -7.49 5.46 -6.70
CA PRO A 121 -8.21 5.98 -5.55
C PRO A 121 -8.02 5.08 -4.32
N GLY A 122 -7.93 5.72 -3.15
CA GLY A 122 -7.89 5.09 -1.84
C GLY A 122 -9.10 5.45 -0.99
N ASN A 123 -9.08 4.99 0.26
CA ASN A 123 -10.22 5.15 1.18
C ASN A 123 -10.46 6.59 1.61
N HIS A 124 -9.48 7.48 1.41
CA HIS A 124 -9.60 8.90 1.73
C HIS A 124 -10.24 9.72 0.61
N GLU A 125 -10.19 9.21 -0.61
CA GLU A 125 -10.80 9.84 -1.79
C GLU A 125 -12.32 9.71 -1.78
N ARG A 126 -12.86 8.68 -1.10
CA ARG A 126 -14.30 8.47 -0.89
C ARG A 126 -15.10 8.48 -2.20
N THR A 127 -14.61 7.77 -3.22
CA THR A 127 -15.27 7.61 -4.53
C THR A 127 -16.68 6.99 -4.45
N ASP A 128 -17.01 6.40 -3.30
CA ASP A 128 -18.36 5.96 -2.92
C ASP A 128 -19.37 7.13 -2.78
N THR A 129 -18.89 8.33 -2.46
CA THR A 129 -19.73 9.51 -2.21
C THR A 129 -19.70 10.50 -3.38
N GLU A 130 -20.78 11.24 -3.60
CA GLU A 130 -20.83 12.30 -4.62
C GLU A 130 -19.73 13.36 -4.41
N ARG A 131 -19.52 13.79 -3.17
CA ARG A 131 -18.47 14.74 -2.81
C ARG A 131 -17.07 14.19 -3.12
N GLY A 132 -16.80 12.94 -2.78
CA GLY A 132 -15.50 12.32 -3.05
C GLY A 132 -15.23 12.18 -4.54
N ARG A 133 -16.25 11.77 -5.32
CA ARG A 133 -16.19 11.76 -6.79
C ARG A 133 -15.92 13.14 -7.38
N ALA A 134 -16.60 14.18 -6.90
CA ALA A 134 -16.38 15.55 -7.35
C ALA A 134 -14.94 16.03 -7.08
N ASN A 135 -14.42 15.74 -5.87
CA ASN A 135 -13.04 16.07 -5.51
C ASN A 135 -12.03 15.31 -6.38
N TRP A 136 -12.23 14.01 -6.60
CA TRP A 136 -11.38 13.21 -7.47
C TRP A 136 -11.38 13.75 -8.89
N ASN A 137 -12.57 14.01 -9.46
CA ASN A 137 -12.69 14.52 -10.83
C ASN A 137 -12.02 15.90 -10.99
N ALA A 138 -12.08 16.75 -9.97
CA ALA A 138 -11.39 18.05 -9.98
C ALA A 138 -9.86 17.91 -9.97
N ALA A 139 -9.32 16.88 -9.32
CA ALA A 139 -7.89 16.65 -9.21
C ALA A 139 -7.30 15.84 -10.38
N MET A 140 -7.99 14.79 -10.82
CA MET A 140 -7.50 13.79 -11.78
C MET A 140 -8.21 13.86 -13.14
N GLY A 141 -9.27 14.65 -13.26
CA GLY A 141 -10.19 14.63 -14.39
C GLY A 141 -11.33 13.61 -14.22
N SER A 142 -12.38 13.78 -15.02
CA SER A 142 -13.51 12.85 -15.04
C SER A 142 -13.09 11.50 -15.63
N PRO A 143 -13.54 10.37 -15.05
CA PRO A 143 -13.31 9.06 -15.65
C PRO A 143 -14.02 8.95 -17.01
N PRO A 144 -13.58 8.03 -17.89
CA PRO A 144 -14.25 7.75 -19.17
C PRO A 144 -15.72 7.37 -18.99
N GLU A 145 -16.03 6.60 -17.94
CA GLU A 145 -17.39 6.23 -17.56
C GLU A 145 -17.71 6.70 -16.13
N PRO A 146 -18.88 7.32 -15.89
CA PRO A 146 -19.27 7.77 -14.55
C PRO A 146 -19.21 6.63 -13.53
N GLY A 147 -18.48 6.86 -12.43
CA GLY A 147 -18.33 5.88 -11.35
C GLY A 147 -17.24 4.83 -11.57
N GLN A 148 -16.59 4.79 -12.73
CA GLN A 148 -15.50 3.85 -13.01
C GLN A 148 -14.14 4.53 -12.87
N TYR A 149 -13.53 4.39 -11.69
CA TYR A 149 -12.26 5.04 -11.35
C TYR A 149 -11.02 4.15 -11.56
N TRP A 150 -11.17 3.12 -12.39
CA TRP A 150 -10.11 2.22 -12.81
C TRP A 150 -9.78 2.46 -14.29
N TYR A 151 -8.50 2.35 -14.65
CA TYR A 151 -8.02 2.65 -16.01
C TYR A 151 -6.65 2.02 -16.25
N ALA A 152 -6.24 1.93 -17.52
CA ALA A 152 -4.93 1.45 -17.90
C ALA A 152 -4.12 2.55 -18.59
N LEU A 153 -2.81 2.55 -18.36
CA LEU A 153 -1.83 3.36 -19.07
C LEU A 153 -0.86 2.43 -19.79
N ASP A 154 -0.74 2.63 -21.10
CA ASP A 154 0.23 1.93 -21.94
C ASP A 154 1.42 2.82 -22.23
N LEU A 155 2.62 2.28 -22.01
CA LEU A 155 3.85 2.89 -22.50
C LEU A 155 4.07 2.54 -23.98
N PRO A 156 4.84 3.37 -24.72
CA PRO A 156 5.14 3.13 -26.13
C PRO A 156 5.65 1.71 -26.42
N ASP A 157 5.35 1.23 -27.63
CA ASP A 157 5.80 -0.06 -28.17
C ASP A 157 5.41 -1.28 -27.32
N GLY A 158 4.40 -1.14 -26.46
CA GLY A 158 3.98 -2.20 -25.55
C GLY A 158 5.04 -2.52 -24.48
N LEU A 159 5.93 -1.58 -24.16
CA LEU A 159 6.97 -1.80 -23.15
C LEU A 159 6.38 -2.16 -21.79
N ALA A 160 5.41 -1.39 -21.32
CA ALA A 160 4.72 -1.68 -20.06
C ALA A 160 3.28 -1.22 -20.08
N ARG A 161 2.44 -1.93 -19.32
CA ARG A 161 1.09 -1.51 -18.96
C ARG A 161 0.97 -1.35 -17.44
N PHE A 162 0.35 -0.25 -17.03
CA PHE A 162 -0.07 -0.01 -15.66
C PHE A 162 -1.59 -0.10 -15.59
N VAL A 163 -2.12 -0.95 -14.72
CA VAL A 163 -3.55 -1.12 -14.47
C VAL A 163 -3.86 -0.54 -13.09
N PHE A 164 -4.57 0.59 -13.07
CA PHE A 164 -4.98 1.28 -11.85
C PHE A 164 -6.37 0.79 -11.45
N LEU A 165 -6.51 0.32 -10.21
CA LEU A 165 -7.76 -0.26 -9.69
C LEU A 165 -8.32 0.59 -8.55
N ASP A 166 -9.65 0.76 -8.51
CA ASP A 166 -10.32 1.28 -7.32
C ASP A 166 -10.45 0.17 -6.28
N SER A 167 -9.50 0.14 -5.36
CA SER A 167 -9.48 -0.86 -4.30
C SER A 167 -10.51 -0.63 -3.19
N ASN A 168 -11.22 0.50 -3.19
CA ASN A 168 -12.33 0.74 -2.25
C ASN A 168 -13.49 -0.22 -2.50
N LEU A 169 -13.67 -0.64 -3.76
CA LEU A 169 -14.71 -1.59 -4.15
C LEU A 169 -14.52 -2.96 -3.48
N PHE A 170 -13.26 -3.35 -3.27
CA PHE A 170 -12.89 -4.62 -2.63
C PHE A 170 -12.77 -4.54 -1.11
N ALA A 171 -12.63 -3.33 -0.57
CA ALA A 171 -12.39 -3.09 0.83
C ALA A 171 -13.70 -2.72 1.55
N ASP A 172 -14.66 -3.64 1.62
CA ASP A 172 -15.80 -3.49 2.55
C ASP A 172 -15.37 -3.78 4.00
N ALA A 173 -14.50 -2.91 4.54
CA ALA A 173 -13.97 -3.05 5.89
C ALA A 173 -15.06 -2.92 6.98
N ARG A 174 -16.27 -2.48 6.62
CA ARG A 174 -17.34 -2.16 7.56
C ARG A 174 -18.54 -3.09 7.43
N GLY A 175 -18.51 -4.07 6.51
CA GLY A 175 -19.68 -4.90 6.18
C GLY A 175 -20.89 -4.03 5.82
N ARG A 176 -20.63 -2.81 5.34
CA ARG A 176 -21.63 -1.74 5.21
C ARG A 176 -22.26 -1.72 3.84
N SER A 177 -21.77 -2.56 2.94
CA SER A 177 -22.31 -2.69 1.61
C SER A 177 -23.07 -4.00 1.50
N PRO A 178 -24.36 -4.02 1.87
CA PRO A 178 -25.28 -5.06 1.44
C PRO A 178 -25.73 -4.87 -0.03
N ASP A 179 -25.03 -4.04 -0.81
CA ASP A 179 -25.52 -3.58 -2.10
C ASP A 179 -24.92 -4.35 -3.26
N SER A 180 -25.80 -4.99 -4.02
CA SER A 180 -25.53 -5.60 -5.33
C SER A 180 -24.79 -4.66 -6.28
N LEU A 181 -24.89 -3.34 -6.09
CA LEU A 181 -24.20 -2.34 -6.90
C LEU A 181 -22.68 -2.33 -6.68
N GLN A 182 -22.20 -2.38 -5.43
CA GLN A 182 -20.75 -2.42 -5.19
C GLN A 182 -20.18 -3.77 -5.61
N GLU A 183 -20.92 -4.86 -5.43
CA GLU A 183 -20.53 -6.17 -5.97
C GLU A 183 -20.50 -6.16 -7.50
N ALA A 184 -21.51 -5.59 -8.16
CA ALA A 184 -21.56 -5.46 -9.61
C ALA A 184 -20.40 -4.61 -10.14
N TRP A 185 -20.06 -3.50 -9.49
CA TRP A 185 -18.91 -2.69 -9.85
C TRP A 185 -17.58 -3.39 -9.57
N SER A 186 -17.47 -4.11 -8.45
CA SER A 186 -16.28 -4.92 -8.15
C SER A 186 -16.08 -5.99 -9.23
N ARG A 187 -17.15 -6.67 -9.65
CA ARG A 187 -17.11 -7.69 -10.71
C ARG A 187 -16.77 -7.05 -12.05
N ALA A 188 -17.42 -5.94 -12.41
CA ALA A 188 -17.13 -5.21 -13.63
C ALA A 188 -15.67 -4.73 -13.69
N GLN A 189 -15.11 -4.25 -12.57
CA GLN A 189 -13.70 -3.88 -12.48
C GLN A 189 -12.77 -5.09 -12.66
N LEU A 190 -13.11 -6.26 -12.11
CA LEU A 190 -12.30 -7.48 -12.28
C LEU A 190 -12.37 -8.01 -13.71
N ASP A 191 -13.55 -8.08 -14.31
CA ASP A 191 -13.74 -8.52 -15.71
C ASP A 191 -13.01 -7.58 -16.68
N TRP A 192 -13.07 -6.27 -16.41
CA TRP A 192 -12.30 -5.27 -17.14
C TRP A 192 -10.79 -5.45 -16.92
N ALA A 193 -10.34 -5.70 -15.68
CA ALA A 193 -8.92 -5.84 -15.36
C ALA A 193 -8.31 -7.07 -16.06
N ASP A 194 -9.05 -8.18 -16.13
CA ASP A 194 -8.64 -9.37 -16.89
C ASP A 194 -8.42 -9.02 -18.36
N SER A 195 -9.36 -8.28 -18.96
CA SER A 195 -9.25 -7.80 -20.35
C SER A 195 -8.05 -6.86 -20.54
N ALA A 196 -7.83 -5.92 -19.60
CA ALA A 196 -6.72 -4.99 -19.63
C ALA A 196 -5.36 -5.69 -19.50
N LEU A 197 -5.26 -6.71 -18.66
CA LEU A 197 -4.04 -7.50 -18.47
C LEU A 197 -3.76 -8.46 -19.64
N ALA A 198 -4.80 -8.89 -20.35
CA ALA A 198 -4.66 -9.76 -21.52
C ALA A 198 -4.01 -9.06 -22.73
N ALA A 199 -4.18 -7.75 -22.87
CA ALA A 199 -3.59 -7.06 -24.02
C ALA A 199 -2.03 -7.07 -23.97
N PRO A 200 -1.34 -7.03 -25.13
CA PRO A 200 0.11 -7.22 -25.19
C PRO A 200 0.88 -6.14 -24.42
N ALA A 201 1.79 -6.58 -23.54
CA ALA A 201 2.79 -5.73 -22.90
C ALA A 201 3.96 -6.60 -22.40
N ARG A 202 5.19 -6.10 -22.48
CA ARG A 202 6.37 -6.79 -21.93
C ARG A 202 6.32 -6.82 -20.41
N TYR A 203 5.99 -5.70 -19.78
CA TYR A 203 5.78 -5.61 -18.33
C TYR A 203 4.34 -5.23 -17.98
N ARG A 204 3.83 -5.76 -16.87
CA ARG A 204 2.48 -5.46 -16.37
C ARG A 204 2.57 -5.10 -14.90
N PHE A 205 1.94 -3.99 -14.53
CA PHE A 205 1.89 -3.48 -13.18
C PHE A 205 0.44 -3.29 -12.76
N ILE A 206 0.11 -3.72 -11.55
CA ILE A 206 -1.18 -3.41 -10.92
C ILE A 206 -0.91 -2.36 -9.85
N VAL A 207 -1.65 -1.26 -9.91
CA VAL A 207 -1.56 -0.13 -8.98
C VAL A 207 -2.88 -0.02 -8.22
N LEU A 208 -2.81 -0.10 -6.90
CA LEU A 208 -3.98 -0.09 -6.03
C LEU A 208 -3.60 0.46 -4.65
N HIS A 209 -4.58 0.99 -3.91
CA HIS A 209 -4.35 1.58 -2.60
C HIS A 209 -4.31 0.55 -1.47
N HIS A 210 -5.28 -0.37 -1.39
CA HIS A 210 -5.38 -1.36 -0.32
C HIS A 210 -4.55 -2.62 -0.61
N PRO A 211 -3.44 -2.91 0.09
CA PRO A 211 -2.63 -4.09 -0.19
C PRO A 211 -3.42 -5.39 -0.07
N LEU A 212 -3.28 -6.27 -1.07
CA LEU A 212 -3.93 -7.60 -1.09
C LEU A 212 -3.39 -8.52 0.02
N VAL A 213 -2.10 -8.39 0.31
CA VAL A 213 -1.43 -9.08 1.40
C VAL A 213 -0.77 -8.01 2.25
N SER A 214 -1.28 -7.84 3.46
CA SER A 214 -0.66 -6.99 4.46
C SER A 214 -0.14 -7.86 5.60
N ALA A 215 1.13 -7.66 5.98
CA ALA A 215 1.63 -8.16 7.25
C ALA A 215 1.08 -7.36 8.45
N GLY A 216 0.30 -6.30 8.20
CA GLY A 216 -0.27 -5.38 9.20
C GLY A 216 -1.73 -5.65 9.55
N HIS A 217 -2.15 -5.20 10.74
CA HIS A 217 -3.52 -5.34 11.26
C HIS A 217 -4.57 -4.40 10.65
N TYR A 218 -4.18 -3.48 9.75
CA TYR A 218 -5.07 -2.38 9.36
C TYR A 218 -6.16 -2.77 8.36
N LEU A 219 -6.08 -3.94 7.72
CA LEU A 219 -7.06 -4.37 6.75
C LEU A 219 -7.49 -5.81 7.05
N ARG A 220 -8.66 -5.98 7.66
CA ARG A 220 -9.44 -7.19 7.43
C ARG A 220 -10.10 -7.02 6.07
N CYS A 221 -9.42 -7.42 5.00
CA CYS A 221 -10.09 -7.67 3.73
C CYS A 221 -11.04 -8.86 3.97
N GLY A 222 -12.32 -8.57 4.21
CA GLY A 222 -13.34 -9.57 4.26
C GLY A 222 -13.48 -10.21 2.88
N GLY A 223 -13.11 -11.49 2.75
CA GLY A 223 -13.70 -12.34 1.74
C GLY A 223 -13.17 -12.30 0.31
N ILE A 224 -11.88 -11.99 0.05
CA ILE A 224 -11.27 -12.47 -1.20
C ILE A 224 -11.09 -13.99 -1.06
N GLN A 225 -12.09 -14.78 -1.46
CA GLN A 225 -11.98 -16.24 -1.53
C GLN A 225 -10.82 -16.60 -2.45
N ARG A 226 -9.94 -17.51 -1.99
CA ARG A 226 -8.75 -18.03 -2.68
C ARG A 226 -8.99 -18.71 -4.04
N GLY A 227 -10.16 -18.59 -4.65
CA GLY A 227 -10.56 -19.36 -5.84
C GLY A 227 -10.46 -18.66 -7.19
N SER A 228 -10.42 -17.32 -7.25
CA SER A 228 -10.71 -16.59 -8.50
C SER A 228 -9.57 -15.74 -9.07
N VAL A 229 -8.39 -15.67 -8.43
CA VAL A 229 -7.26 -14.91 -9.00
C VAL A 229 -5.99 -15.77 -9.04
N LYS A 230 -5.64 -16.27 -10.23
CA LYS A 230 -4.50 -17.18 -10.43
C LYS A 230 -3.14 -16.49 -10.39
N HIS A 231 -3.08 -15.17 -10.56
CA HIS A 231 -1.82 -14.41 -10.54
C HIS A 231 -2.01 -13.01 -9.94
N VAL A 232 -1.71 -12.84 -8.65
CA VAL A 232 -1.32 -11.52 -8.14
C VAL A 232 -0.05 -11.64 -7.31
N ALA A 233 1.06 -11.24 -7.91
CA ALA A 233 2.29 -10.98 -7.20
C ALA A 233 2.39 -9.48 -6.95
N GLY A 234 2.46 -9.07 -5.68
CA GLY A 234 3.03 -7.77 -5.33
C GLY A 234 4.50 -7.74 -5.76
N VAL A 235 4.96 -6.58 -6.22
CA VAL A 235 6.27 -6.32 -6.85
C VAL A 235 7.33 -7.37 -6.51
N CYS A 236 7.50 -8.33 -7.41
CA CYS A 236 8.69 -9.18 -7.50
C CYS A 236 9.34 -8.85 -8.83
N SER A 237 10.47 -8.13 -8.78
CA SER A 237 11.41 -8.10 -9.88
C SER A 237 12.08 -9.49 -9.94
N THR A 238 11.83 -10.20 -11.03
CA THR A 238 12.67 -11.31 -11.47
C THR A 238 12.96 -11.09 -12.95
N SER A 239 14.22 -10.81 -13.27
CA SER A 239 14.72 -10.85 -14.64
C SER A 239 14.70 -12.30 -15.13
N PRO A 240 14.19 -12.60 -16.33
CA PRO A 240 14.62 -13.79 -17.05
C PRO A 240 16.05 -13.53 -17.55
N GLY A 241 16.93 -14.51 -17.32
CA GLY A 241 18.20 -14.59 -18.04
C GLY A 241 17.94 -14.70 -19.54
N ASP A 242 18.80 -14.06 -20.30
CA ASP A 242 18.98 -14.35 -21.72
C ASP A 242 19.49 -15.78 -21.85
N ASP A 243 18.79 -16.60 -22.63
CA ASP A 243 19.32 -17.78 -23.29
C ASP A 243 18.47 -18.01 -24.56
N GLY A 244 18.97 -17.56 -25.72
CA GLY A 244 18.41 -17.86 -27.05
C GLY A 244 18.24 -16.65 -27.95
#